data_AF-A0A7X8MUQ2-F1
#
_entry.id   AF-A0A7X8MUQ2-F1
#
_cell.length_a   1.000
_cell.length_b   1.000
_cell.length_c   1.000
_cell.angle_alpha   90.00
_cell.angle_beta   90.00
_cell.angle_gamma   90.00
#
_symmetry.space_group_name_H-M   'P 1'
#
loop_
_entity.id
_entity.type
_entity.pdbx_description
1 polymer ?
#
loop_
_entity_poly.entity_id
_entity_poly.type
_entity_poly.pdbx_seq_one_letter_code
_entity_poly.pdbx_strand_id
1 'polypeptide(L)' 'MRWSCFTITACYIINFIINNQFRDFKFILIDEQGILTDIEFLIFFFTGCFILILSQVFKQAIEYKEDNDLTI' A
#
# COMPACT_ATOMS: atom_id res chain seq x y z
N MET A 1 10.36 6.09 6.66
CA MET A 1 9.79 5.03 5.81
C MET A 1 8.25 4.89 5.91
N ARG A 2 7.61 5.15 7.06
CA ARG A 2 6.15 4.94 7.24
C ARG A 2 5.25 5.87 6.43
N TRP A 3 5.58 7.16 6.33
CA TRP A 3 4.73 8.16 5.69
C TRP A 3 4.87 8.20 4.16
N SER A 4 6.03 7.82 3.65
CA SER A 4 6.37 7.87 2.22
C SER A 4 5.48 6.98 1.34
N CYS A 5 5.06 5.81 1.82
CA CYS A 5 4.15 4.94 1.06
C CYS A 5 2.76 5.56 0.89
N PHE A 6 2.22 6.16 1.95
CA PHE A 6 0.92 6.85 1.89
C PHE A 6 0.96 8.11 1.02
N THR A 7 2.08 8.84 1.04
CA THR A 7 2.27 9.99 0.14
C THR A 7 2.30 9.54 -1.33
N ILE A 8 3.00 8.44 -1.65
CA ILE A 8 3.04 7.89 -3.02
C ILE A 8 1.63 7.45 -3.46
N THR A 9 0.90 6.72 -2.61
CA THR A 9 -0.47 6.31 -2.91
C THR A 9 -1.39 7.52 -3.11
N ALA A 10 -1.28 8.56 -2.28
CA ALA A 10 -2.05 9.79 -2.45
C ALA A 10 -1.72 10.51 -3.76
N CYS A 11 -0.44 10.60 -4.15
CA CYS A 11 -0.05 11.17 -5.45
C CYS A 11 -0.64 10.38 -6.62
N TYR A 12 -0.64 9.04 -6.56
CA TYR A 12 -1.25 8.19 -7.58
C TYR A 12 -2.77 8.37 -7.65
N ILE A 13 -3.45 8.46 -6.51
CA ILE A 13 -4.91 8.71 -6.45
C ILE A 13 -5.25 10.08 -7.04
N ILE A 14 -4.48 11.13 -6.70
CA ILE A 14 -4.69 12.47 -7.25
C ILE A 14 -4.45 12.46 -8.76
N ASN A 15 -3.39 11.81 -9.23
CA ASN A 15 -3.10 11.69 -10.66
C ASN A 15 -4.21 10.94 -11.41
N PHE A 16 -4.76 9.88 -10.82
CA PHE A 16 -5.87 9.13 -11.38
C PHE A 16 -7.14 9.98 -11.54
N ILE A 17 -7.45 10.82 -10.54
CA ILE A 17 -8.61 11.74 -10.56
C ILE A 17 -8.41 12.86 -11.59
N ILE A 18 -7.23 13.51 -11.60
CA ILE A 18 -6.94 14.64 -12.51
C ILE A 18 -6.91 14.16 -13.97
N ASN A 19 -6.30 13.00 -14.23
CA ASN A 19 -6.20 12.46 -15.59
C ASN A 19 -7.50 11.79 -16.06
N ASN A 20 -8.57 11.85 -15.25
CA ASN A 20 -9.92 11.38 -15.54
C ASN A 20 -9.96 9.96 -16.14
N GLN A 21 -9.09 9.08 -15.66
CA GLN A 21 -8.92 7.72 -16.18
C GLN A 21 -10.15 6.82 -15.94
N PHE A 22 -11.15 7.33 -15.22
CA PHE A 22 -12.49 6.73 -15.10
C PHE A 22 -13.21 6.57 -16.44
N ARG A 23 -12.91 7.38 -17.46
CA ARG A 23 -13.58 7.31 -18.77
C ARG A 23 -13.10 6.18 -19.68
N ASP A 24 -11.80 5.88 -19.62
CA ASP A 24 -11.14 4.85 -20.45
C ASP A 24 -10.56 3.73 -19.57
N PHE A 25 -11.20 3.47 -18.43
CA PHE A 25 -10.74 2.49 -17.45
C PHE A 25 -10.64 1.10 -18.08
N LYS A 26 -9.41 0.59 -18.18
CA LYS A 26 -9.11 -0.75 -18.69
C LYS A 26 -8.41 -1.53 -17.59
N PHE A 27 -9.04 -2.63 -17.19
CA PHE A 27 -8.52 -3.48 -16.11
C PHE A 27 -7.12 -4.00 -16.39
N ILE A 28 -6.84 -4.41 -17.64
CA ILE A 28 -5.55 -4.89 -18.08
C ILE A 28 -5.37 -4.44 -19.54
N LEU A 29 -4.40 -3.58 -19.79
CA LEU A 29 -4.02 -3.14 -21.13
C LEU A 29 -2.65 -3.73 -21.43
N ILE A 30 -2.61 -4.70 -22.34
CA ILE A 30 -1.36 -5.30 -22.82
C ILE A 30 -1.06 -4.63 -24.15
N ASP A 31 -0.02 -3.82 -24.17
CA ASP A 31 0.48 -3.15 -25.38
C ASP A 31 1.97 -3.43 -25.57
N GLU A 32 2.54 -3.02 -26.70
CA GLU A 32 3.98 -3.19 -27.01
C GLU A 32 4.91 -2.54 -25.97
N GLN A 33 4.38 -1.61 -25.16
CA GLN A 33 5.09 -0.94 -24.06
C GLN A 33 4.98 -1.68 -22.71
N GLY A 34 4.20 -2.77 -22.61
CA GLY A 34 4.07 -3.60 -21.42
C GLY A 34 2.62 -3.75 -20.91
N ILE A 35 2.50 -4.17 -19.64
CA ILE A 35 1.21 -4.33 -18.95
C ILE A 35 0.89 -3.03 -18.22
N LEU A 36 0.09 -2.16 -18.83
CA LEU A 36 -0.47 -1.01 -18.13
C LEU A 36 -1.76 -1.43 -17.44
N THR A 37 -1.79 -1.26 -16.13
CA THR A 37 -2.90 -1.70 -15.29
C THR A 37 -3.41 -0.52 -14.48
N ASP A 38 -4.62 -0.05 -14.77
CA ASP A 38 -5.20 1.13 -14.10
C ASP A 38 -5.46 0.92 -12.60
N ILE A 39 -5.35 -0.34 -12.11
CA ILE A 39 -5.49 -0.71 -10.70
C ILE A 39 -4.16 -0.76 -9.93
N GLU A 40 -3.04 -0.32 -10.53
CA GLU A 40 -1.72 -0.36 -9.87
C GLU A 40 -1.72 0.41 -8.53
N PHE A 41 -2.48 1.51 -8.44
CA PHE A 41 -2.64 2.27 -7.19
C PHE A 41 -3.27 1.44 -6.06
N LEU A 42 -4.15 0.48 -6.39
CA LEU A 42 -4.75 -0.42 -5.39
C LEU A 42 -3.71 -1.37 -4.82
N ILE A 43 -2.79 -1.89 -5.65
CA ILE A 43 -1.70 -2.75 -5.19
C ILE A 43 -0.87 -2.00 -4.14
N PHE A 44 -0.42 -0.78 -4.47
CA PHE A 44 0.34 0.04 -3.53
C PHE A 44 -0.44 0.40 -2.26
N PHE A 45 -1.74 0.69 -2.38
CA PHE A 45 -2.61 0.96 -1.23
C PHE A 45 -2.71 -0.25 -0.29
N PHE A 46 -3.04 -1.43 -0.83
CA PHE A 46 -3.18 -2.65 -0.03
C PHE A 46 -1.85 -3.09 0.58
N THR A 47 -0.74 -2.98 -0.16
CA THR A 47 0.61 -3.23 0.39
C THR A 47 0.92 -2.27 1.55
N GLY A 48 0.59 -0.98 1.42
CA GLY A 48 0.74 0.00 2.49
C GLY A 48 -0.07 -0.34 3.75
N CYS A 49 -1.34 -0.72 3.58
CA CYS A 49 -2.19 -1.19 4.68
C CYS A 49 -1.61 -2.44 5.37
N PHE A 50 -1.13 -3.41 4.58
CA PHE A 50 -0.56 -4.64 5.12
C PHE A 50 0.69 -4.38 5.97
N ILE A 51 1.58 -3.50 5.52
CA ILE A 51 2.77 -3.11 6.27
C ILE A 51 2.39 -2.42 7.60
N LEU A 52 1.35 -1.59 7.62
CA LEU A 52 0.87 -0.98 8.87
C LEU A 52 0.38 -2.01 9.87
N ILE A 53 -0.45 -2.95 9.41
CA ILE A 53 -0.99 -4.03 10.25
C ILE A 53 0.15 -4.87 10.80
N LEU A 54 1.06 -5.35 9.94
CA LEU A 54 2.22 -6.11 10.37
C LEU A 54 3.04 -5.34 11.41
N SER A 55 3.27 -4.05 11.20
CA SER A 55 4.02 -3.23 12.15
C SER A 55 3.34 -3.13 13.52
N GLN A 56 2.00 -3.12 13.58
CA GLN A 56 1.27 -3.17 14.85
C GLN A 56 1.34 -4.55 15.50
N VAL A 57 1.17 -5.62 14.72
CA VAL A 57 1.25 -7.00 15.21
C VAL A 57 2.65 -7.31 15.75
N PHE A 58 3.71 -6.91 15.04
CA PHE A 58 5.08 -7.04 15.51
C PHE A 58 5.33 -6.25 16.79
N LYS A 59 4.79 -5.04 16.92
CA LYS A 59 4.93 -4.25 18.16
C LYS A 59 4.30 -4.98 19.35
N GLN A 60 3.08 -5.49 19.18
CA GLN A 60 2.39 -6.25 20.22
C GLN A 60 3.12 -7.56 20.56
N ALA A 61 3.66 -8.25 19.56
CA ALA A 61 4.44 -9.48 19.77
C ALA A 61 5.75 -9.22 20.54
N ILE A 62 6.40 -8.07 20.31
CA ILE A 62 7.60 -7.66 21.05
C ILE A 62 7.22 -7.28 22.48
N GLU A 63 6.18 -6.47 22.70
CA GLU A 63 5.71 -6.09 24.04
C GLU A 63 5.36 -7.33 24.87
N TYR A 64 4.64 -8.28 24.30
CA TYR A 64 4.31 -9.54 24.98
C TYR A 64 5.56 -10.37 25.34
N LYS A 65 6.60 -10.32 24.51
CA LYS A 65 7.86 -11.02 24.80
C LYS A 65 8.64 -10.33 25.91
N GLU A 66 8.66 -8.99 25.92
CA GLU A 66 9.40 -8.18 26.89
C GLU A 66 8.76 -8.24 28.29
N ASP A 67 7.43 -8.20 28.40
CA ASP A 67 6.72 -8.41 29.66
C ASP A 67 6.96 -9.81 30.25
N ASN A 68 7.08 -10.84 29.40
CA ASN A 68 7.29 -12.21 29.83
C ASN A 68 8.75 -12.49 30.26
N ASP A 69 9.73 -11.77 29.70
CA ASP A 69 11.15 -11.83 30.13
C ASP A 69 11.39 -11.08 31.46
N LEU A 70 10.54 -10.11 31.84
CA LEU A 70 10.63 -9.34 33.10
C LEU A 70 10.03 -10.05 34.31
N THR A 71 9.34 -11.18 34.11
CA THR A 71 8.62 -11.91 35.18
C THR A 71 9.34 -13.21 35.60
N ILE A 72 10.57 -13.45 35.13
CA ILE A 72 11.43 -14.56 35.56
C ILE A 72 12.42 -14.11 36.64
#